data_AF-A0A1H1IHR7-F1
#
_entry.id   AF-A0A1H1IHR7-F1
#
_cell.length_a   1.000
_cell.length_b   1.000
_cell.length_c   1.000
_cell.angle_alpha   90.00
_cell.angle_beta   90.00
_cell.angle_gamma   90.00
#
_symmetry.space_group_name_H-M   'P 1'
#
loop_
_entity.id
_entity.type
_entity.pdbx_description
1 polymer ?
#
loop_
_entity_poly.entity_id
_entity_poly.type
_entity_poly.pdbx_seq_one_letter_code
_entity_poly.pdbx_strand_id
1 'polypeptide(L)'
;MALFKCRECGTEISNKSKACVKCGAPVKKTSKPAELVAGIVVVGLMLWVASSLMSSGKGDAPKAAESPTPVAAEKCNADDLQCLGDKGVVAAGVYCQDDIERLAKHSVKWTDGTFETKFSRFRWSNKKDGIITYVGDKAEFQNGFGAYTPVIYECDLGQDNKTVLDVRVREGRLSK
;
A
#
# COMPACT_ATOMS: atom_id res chain seq x y z
N MET A 1 -15.29 9.03 -39.19
CA MET A 1 -14.82 7.66 -38.90
C MET A 1 -13.35 7.61 -39.32
N ALA A 2 -12.41 7.36 -38.41
CA ALA A 2 -10.99 7.30 -38.77
C ALA A 2 -10.58 5.83 -38.96
N LEU A 3 -10.29 5.48 -40.22
CA LEU A 3 -9.67 4.21 -40.57
C LEU A 3 -8.16 4.38 -40.48
N PHE A 4 -7.47 3.42 -39.89
CA PHE A 4 -6.02 3.39 -39.83
C PHE A 4 -5.52 2.04 -40.35
N LYS A 5 -4.34 2.04 -40.96
CA LYS A 5 -3.74 0.80 -41.45
C LYS A 5 -3.17 0.01 -40.28
N CYS A 6 -3.51 -1.27 -40.23
CA CYS A 6 -2.88 -2.20 -39.30
C CYS A 6 -1.37 -2.21 -39.55
N ARG A 7 -0.57 -2.04 -38.50
CA ARG A 7 0.90 -1.98 -38.60
C ARG A 7 1.53 -3.30 -39.06
N GLU A 8 0.86 -4.41 -38.80
CA GLU A 8 1.37 -5.75 -39.12
C GLU A 8 0.97 -6.20 -40.54
N CYS A 9 -0.32 -6.04 -40.92
CA CYS A 9 -0.83 -6.57 -42.18
C CYS A 9 -1.26 -5.51 -43.21
N GLY A 10 -1.13 -4.22 -42.89
CA GLY A 10 -1.44 -3.10 -43.79
C GLY A 10 -2.92 -2.90 -44.11
N THR A 11 -3.82 -3.78 -43.66
CA THR A 11 -5.26 -3.68 -43.90
C THR A 11 -5.86 -2.51 -43.14
N GLU A 12 -6.78 -1.78 -43.77
CA GLU A 12 -7.50 -0.66 -43.16
C GLU A 12 -8.50 -1.17 -42.13
N ILE A 13 -8.36 -0.71 -40.89
CA ILE A 13 -9.19 -1.10 -39.76
C ILE A 13 -9.69 0.13 -39.00
N SER A 14 -10.86 0.01 -38.37
CA SER A 14 -11.46 1.09 -37.59
C SER A 14 -10.76 1.26 -36.24
N ASN A 15 -10.51 2.51 -35.83
CA ASN A 15 -9.92 2.89 -34.54
C ASN A 15 -10.70 2.44 -33.29
N LYS A 16 -11.87 1.81 -33.47
CA LYS A 16 -12.67 1.21 -32.39
C LYS A 16 -12.34 -0.26 -32.12
N SER A 17 -11.68 -0.97 -33.04
CA SER A 17 -11.40 -2.40 -32.90
C SER A 17 -10.26 -2.69 -31.92
N LYS A 18 -10.45 -3.64 -30.99
CA LYS A 18 -9.42 -4.06 -30.01
C LYS A 18 -8.28 -4.85 -30.66
N ALA A 19 -8.56 -5.55 -31.75
CA ALA A 19 -7.60 -6.33 -32.52
C ALA A 19 -7.92 -6.24 -34.03
N CYS A 20 -6.92 -6.51 -34.87
CA CYS A 20 -7.10 -6.56 -36.32
C CYS A 20 -7.87 -7.83 -36.72
N VAL A 21 -8.92 -7.68 -37.54
CA VAL A 21 -9.74 -8.82 -38.02
C VAL A 21 -8.96 -9.74 -38.98
N LYS A 22 -7.93 -9.21 -39.67
CA LYS A 22 -7.16 -9.96 -40.67
C LYS A 22 -5.96 -10.72 -40.10
N CYS A 23 -5.25 -10.15 -39.12
CA CYS A 23 -4.03 -10.75 -38.56
C CYS A 23 -4.06 -10.99 -37.05
N GLY A 24 -5.12 -10.58 -36.34
CA GLY A 24 -5.25 -10.78 -34.90
C GLY A 24 -4.39 -9.86 -34.03
N ALA A 25 -3.53 -9.01 -34.61
CA ALA A 25 -2.65 -8.15 -33.84
C ALA A 25 -3.43 -7.15 -32.95
N PRO A 26 -3.05 -6.97 -31.68
CA PRO A 26 -3.73 -6.06 -30.76
C PRO A 26 -3.48 -4.60 -31.15
N VAL A 27 -4.53 -3.79 -31.15
CA VAL A 27 -4.46 -2.36 -31.50
C VAL A 27 -4.16 -1.57 -30.23
N LYS A 28 -2.92 -1.07 -30.09
CA LYS A 28 -2.53 -0.17 -29.00
C LYS A 28 -3.04 1.25 -29.28
N LYS A 29 -4.07 1.70 -28.55
CA LYS A 29 -4.59 3.07 -28.64
C LYS A 29 -3.62 4.03 -27.97
N THR A 30 -2.93 4.86 -28.74
CA THR A 30 -2.19 6.01 -28.20
C THR A 30 -3.16 7.19 -28.04
N SER A 31 -3.77 7.32 -26.86
CA SER A 31 -4.48 8.55 -26.49
C SER A 31 -3.44 9.64 -26.26
N LYS A 32 -3.31 10.57 -27.21
CA LYS A 32 -2.60 11.83 -26.95
C LYS A 32 -3.48 12.72 -26.05
N PRO A 33 -2.97 13.25 -24.92
CA PRO A 33 -3.67 14.25 -24.14
C PRO A 33 -3.48 15.63 -24.79
N ALA A 34 -4.57 16.18 -25.31
CA ALA A 34 -4.65 17.55 -25.81
C ALA A 34 -5.35 18.42 -24.76
N GLU A 35 -4.70 18.66 -23.62
CA GLU A 35 -5.12 19.66 -22.62
C GLU A 35 -4.00 19.87 -21.59
N LEU A 36 -2.90 20.50 -22.00
CA LEU A 36 -1.78 20.81 -21.07
C LEU A 36 -1.03 22.09 -21.43
N VAL A 37 -1.72 23.11 -21.99
CA VAL A 37 -1.08 24.38 -22.38
C VAL A 37 -1.68 25.59 -21.65
N ALA A 38 -2.92 25.52 -21.15
CA ALA A 38 -3.53 26.63 -20.40
C ALA A 38 -3.09 26.72 -18.92
N GLY A 39 -2.74 25.60 -18.28
CA GLY A 39 -2.39 25.57 -16.85
C GLY A 39 -1.03 26.17 -16.51
N ILE A 40 -0.06 26.13 -17.43
CA ILE A 40 1.32 26.57 -17.17
C ILE A 40 1.41 28.09 -17.02
N VAL A 41 0.59 28.84 -17.75
CA VAL A 41 0.55 30.32 -17.66
C VAL A 41 -0.06 30.77 -16.32
N VAL A 42 -1.10 30.09 -15.85
CA VAL A 42 -1.76 30.42 -14.56
C VAL A 42 -0.88 30.05 -13.36
N VAL A 43 -0.22 28.90 -13.39
CA VAL A 43 0.74 28.49 -12.34
C VAL A 43 1.96 29.41 -12.32
N GLY A 44 2.49 29.78 -13.49
CA GLY A 44 3.59 30.74 -13.59
C GLY A 44 3.22 32.12 -13.02
N LEU A 45 2.01 32.60 -13.28
CA LEU A 45 1.54 33.89 -12.75
C LEU A 45 1.28 33.83 -11.23
N MET A 46 0.73 32.73 -10.71
CA MET A 46 0.57 32.53 -9.25
C MET A 46 1.91 32.46 -8.52
N LEU A 47 2.91 31.77 -9.07
CA LEU A 47 4.25 31.69 -8.48
C LEU A 47 4.96 33.05 -8.47
N TRP A 48 4.74 33.87 -9.50
CA TRP A 48 5.30 35.23 -9.57
C TRP A 48 4.64 36.18 -8.56
N VAL A 49 3.32 36.13 -8.42
CA VAL A 49 2.58 36.95 -7.42
C VAL A 49 2.91 36.53 -5.99
N ALA A 50 3.06 35.23 -5.70
CA ALA A 50 3.49 34.74 -4.39
C ALA A 50 4.92 35.20 -4.03
N SER A 51 5.83 35.23 -5.01
CA SER A 51 7.20 35.71 -4.82
C SER A 51 7.28 37.22 -4.54
N SER A 52 6.34 38.01 -5.08
CA SER A 52 6.31 39.47 -4.88
C SER A 52 5.64 39.89 -3.57
N LEU A 53 4.82 39.04 -2.94
CA LEU A 53 4.13 39.33 -1.67
C LEU A 53 4.97 39.00 -0.42
N MET A 54 6.12 38.35 -0.57
CA MET A 54 6.96 37.88 0.55
C MET A 54 8.21 38.75 0.82
N SER A 55 8.27 39.96 0.27
CA SER A 55 9.40 40.88 0.47
C SER A 55 9.14 41.99 1.50
N SER A 56 8.10 41.89 2.33
CA SER A 56 7.88 42.79 3.48
C SER A 56 7.12 42.08 4.60
N GLY A 57 7.82 41.21 5.32
CA GLY A 57 7.29 40.51 6.48
C GLY A 57 8.39 40.24 7.49
N LYS A 58 8.61 41.20 8.39
CA LYS A 58 9.40 41.04 9.60
C LYS A 58 8.57 40.15 10.52
N GLY A 59 8.93 38.89 10.67
CA GLY A 59 8.18 37.90 11.43
C GLY A 59 9.10 36.80 11.93
N ASP A 60 9.07 36.60 13.24
CA ASP A 60 9.98 35.83 14.06
C ASP A 60 10.16 34.38 13.60
N ALA A 61 11.40 33.90 13.69
CA ALA A 61 11.81 32.56 13.31
C ALA A 61 11.13 31.49 14.18
N PRO A 62 10.40 30.53 13.59
CA PRO A 62 10.14 29.26 14.23
C PRO A 62 11.39 28.40 14.08
N LYS A 63 11.90 27.97 15.24
CA LYS A 63 12.89 26.92 15.45
C LYS A 63 12.77 25.83 14.36
N ALA A 64 13.88 25.63 13.64
CA ALA A 64 14.04 24.61 12.62
C ALA A 64 13.39 23.28 13.05
N ALA A 65 12.42 22.83 12.26
CA ALA A 65 12.02 21.45 12.25
C ALA A 65 13.23 20.62 11.85
N GLU A 66 13.70 19.82 12.80
CA GLU A 66 14.67 18.76 12.59
C GLU A 66 14.22 17.95 11.38
N SER A 67 15.02 17.97 10.32
CA SER A 67 14.86 17.03 9.21
C SER A 67 14.97 15.63 9.79
N PRO A 68 14.08 14.66 9.46
CA PRO A 68 14.26 13.30 9.92
C PRO A 68 15.59 12.82 9.35
N THR A 69 16.57 12.72 10.23
CA THR A 69 17.85 12.09 9.93
C THR A 69 17.50 10.69 9.42
N PRO A 70 18.14 10.17 8.35
CA PRO A 70 17.96 8.77 8.00
C PRO A 70 18.24 7.96 9.25
N VAL A 71 17.20 7.34 9.81
CA VAL A 71 17.29 6.51 11.01
C VAL A 71 18.36 5.48 10.72
N ALA A 72 19.55 5.69 11.29
CA ALA A 72 20.57 4.67 11.37
C ALA A 72 19.86 3.44 11.93
N ALA A 73 19.92 2.31 11.20
CA ALA A 73 19.18 1.11 11.55
C ALA A 73 19.43 0.78 13.03
N GLU A 74 18.46 1.09 13.90
CA GLU A 74 18.61 0.84 15.32
C GLU A 74 18.79 -0.67 15.50
N LYS A 75 19.87 -1.01 16.21
CA LYS A 75 20.19 -2.40 16.55
C LYS A 75 19.37 -2.75 17.77
N CYS A 76 18.26 -3.45 17.56
CA CYS A 76 17.50 -4.03 18.66
C CYS A 76 18.34 -5.06 19.41
N ASN A 77 18.21 -5.08 20.73
CA ASN A 77 18.73 -6.19 21.53
C ASN A 77 17.90 -7.45 21.24
N ALA A 78 18.53 -8.63 21.33
CA ALA A 78 17.86 -9.91 21.04
C ALA A 78 16.64 -10.19 21.95
N ASP A 79 16.65 -9.61 23.15
CA ASP A 79 15.61 -9.80 24.16
C ASP A 79 14.58 -8.66 24.19
N ASP A 80 14.78 -7.60 23.40
CA ASP A 80 13.92 -6.43 23.36
C ASP A 80 12.74 -6.66 22.40
N LEU A 81 11.67 -7.20 22.97
CA LEU A 81 10.43 -7.48 22.24
C LEU A 81 9.86 -6.22 21.58
N GLN A 82 9.94 -5.07 22.25
CA GLN A 82 9.32 -3.85 21.76
C GLN A 82 10.05 -3.38 20.49
N CYS A 83 11.38 -3.27 20.55
CA CYS A 83 12.19 -2.88 19.39
C CYS A 83 12.03 -3.87 18.23
N LEU A 84 12.14 -5.19 18.51
CA LEU A 84 12.02 -6.22 17.48
C LEU A 84 10.61 -6.26 16.86
N GLY A 85 9.59 -6.15 17.70
CA GLY A 85 8.19 -6.10 17.32
C GLY A 85 7.89 -4.90 16.43
N ASP A 86 8.24 -3.70 16.86
CA ASP A 86 8.02 -2.45 16.12
C ASP A 86 8.76 -2.44 14.79
N LYS A 87 9.98 -3.01 14.74
CA LYS A 87 10.73 -3.17 13.49
C LYS A 87 10.08 -4.16 12.52
N GLY A 88 9.48 -5.24 13.04
CA GLY A 88 8.87 -6.29 12.24
C GLY A 88 7.39 -6.07 11.90
N VAL A 89 6.67 -5.15 12.56
CA VAL A 89 5.21 -5.00 12.40
C VAL A 89 4.79 -4.67 10.97
N VAL A 90 5.57 -3.86 10.27
CA VAL A 90 5.33 -3.52 8.86
C VAL A 90 5.60 -4.73 7.97
N ALA A 91 6.68 -5.47 8.26
CA ALA A 91 7.02 -6.68 7.52
C ALA A 91 5.96 -7.78 7.72
N ALA A 92 5.46 -7.96 8.94
CA ALA A 92 4.34 -8.85 9.21
C ALA A 92 3.12 -8.49 8.35
N GLY A 93 2.80 -7.19 8.24
CA GLY A 93 1.74 -6.69 7.36
C GLY A 93 1.90 -7.08 5.90
N VAL A 94 3.13 -7.22 5.41
CA VAL A 94 3.44 -7.60 4.03
C VAL A 94 3.43 -9.12 3.86
N TYR A 95 4.15 -9.85 4.70
CA TYR A 95 4.39 -11.28 4.51
C TYR A 95 3.24 -12.16 5.00
N CYS A 96 2.53 -11.75 6.05
CA CYS A 96 1.45 -12.56 6.62
C CYS A 96 0.11 -12.39 5.90
N GLN A 97 -0.07 -11.32 5.12
CA GLN A 97 -1.37 -10.95 4.56
C GLN A 97 -1.97 -12.09 3.75
N ASP A 98 -1.22 -12.62 2.78
CA ASP A 98 -1.72 -13.65 1.87
C ASP A 98 -2.03 -14.96 2.62
N ASP A 99 -1.23 -15.30 3.64
CA ASP A 99 -1.46 -16.49 4.48
C ASP A 99 -2.74 -16.35 5.31
N ILE A 100 -3.00 -15.16 5.86
CA ILE A 100 -4.24 -14.88 6.60
C ILE A 100 -5.44 -14.96 5.64
N GLU A 101 -5.34 -14.37 4.45
CA GLU A 101 -6.42 -14.40 3.46
C GLU A 101 -6.77 -15.83 3.02
N ARG A 102 -5.77 -16.71 2.91
CA ARG A 102 -5.97 -18.14 2.59
C ARG A 102 -6.79 -18.91 3.62
N LEU A 103 -6.89 -18.42 4.86
CA LEU A 103 -7.74 -19.03 5.89
C LEU A 103 -9.22 -18.69 5.72
N ALA A 104 -9.56 -17.71 4.87
CA ALA A 104 -10.94 -17.37 4.60
C ALA A 104 -11.62 -18.40 3.70
N LYS A 105 -12.83 -18.81 4.08
CA LYS A 105 -13.68 -19.68 3.25
C LYS A 105 -14.26 -18.95 2.04
N HIS A 106 -14.40 -17.63 2.14
CA HIS A 106 -14.98 -16.74 1.14
C HIS A 106 -14.13 -15.46 1.04
N SER A 107 -14.75 -14.30 0.84
CA SER A 107 -14.06 -13.02 0.68
C SER A 107 -13.48 -12.50 2.00
N VAL A 108 -12.37 -11.76 1.89
CA VAL A 108 -11.76 -11.00 2.98
C VAL A 108 -11.91 -9.51 2.70
N LYS A 109 -12.19 -8.74 3.75
CA LYS A 109 -12.20 -7.29 3.70
C LYS A 109 -11.29 -6.74 4.79
N TRP A 110 -10.22 -6.09 4.37
CA TRP A 110 -9.33 -5.34 5.23
C TRP A 110 -9.99 -4.03 5.69
N THR A 111 -9.82 -3.70 6.97
CA THR A 111 -10.40 -2.50 7.60
C THR A 111 -9.34 -1.56 8.18
N ASP A 112 -8.06 -1.82 7.92
CA ASP A 112 -6.97 -0.89 8.20
C ASP A 112 -7.05 0.39 7.34
N GLY A 113 -6.71 1.52 7.95
CA GLY A 113 -6.58 2.79 7.25
C GLY A 113 -5.30 2.86 6.40
N THR A 114 -5.24 3.82 5.46
CA THR A 114 -4.12 3.99 4.51
C THR A 114 -2.74 4.08 5.15
N PHE A 115 -2.66 4.58 6.38
CA PHE A 115 -1.40 4.76 7.12
C PHE A 115 -1.35 3.94 8.40
N GLU A 116 -2.26 3.00 8.57
CA GLU A 116 -2.29 2.13 9.74
C GLU A 116 -1.60 0.80 9.46
N THR A 117 -0.91 0.27 10.47
CA THR A 117 -0.43 -1.11 10.40
C THR A 117 -1.60 -2.08 10.51
N LYS A 118 -1.51 -3.20 9.78
CA LYS A 118 -2.49 -4.30 9.88
C LYS A 118 -2.55 -4.87 11.30
N PHE A 119 -1.37 -5.12 11.86
CA PHE A 119 -1.21 -5.64 13.21
C PHE A 119 -1.22 -4.52 14.25
N SER A 120 -1.90 -4.77 15.38
CA SER A 120 -2.10 -3.80 16.46
C SER A 120 -1.26 -4.11 17.70
N ARG A 121 -0.81 -5.36 17.86
CA ARG A 121 0.02 -5.80 18.99
C ARG A 121 0.89 -6.98 18.62
N PHE A 122 1.89 -7.27 19.44
CA PHE A 122 2.77 -8.41 19.28
C PHE A 122 3.20 -8.99 20.63
N ARG A 123 3.65 -10.24 20.62
CA ARG A 123 4.15 -10.97 21.79
C ARG A 123 5.19 -12.01 21.37
N TRP A 124 6.03 -12.44 22.30
CA TRP A 124 6.88 -13.62 22.06
C TRP A 124 6.00 -14.86 21.82
N SER A 125 6.22 -15.51 20.68
CA SER A 125 5.81 -16.91 20.50
C SER A 125 6.89 -17.81 21.12
N ASN A 126 8.15 -17.57 20.73
CA ASN A 126 9.32 -18.23 21.29
C ASN A 126 10.48 -17.24 21.35
N LYS A 127 10.85 -16.83 22.56
CA LYS A 127 11.94 -15.87 22.78
C LYS A 127 13.32 -16.42 22.36
N LYS A 128 13.57 -17.72 22.52
CA LYS A 128 14.88 -18.31 22.21
C LYS A 128 15.16 -18.34 20.71
N ASP A 129 14.12 -18.63 19.94
CA ASP A 129 14.19 -18.73 18.48
C ASP A 129 13.88 -17.39 17.78
N GLY A 130 13.63 -16.33 18.56
CA GLY A 130 13.33 -15.00 18.04
C GLY A 130 11.99 -14.92 17.30
N ILE A 131 11.03 -15.80 17.62
CA ILE A 131 9.73 -15.87 16.95
C ILE A 131 8.74 -14.96 17.65
N ILE A 132 8.16 -14.03 16.88
CA ILE A 132 7.19 -13.04 17.37
C ILE A 132 5.83 -13.33 16.76
N THR A 133 4.80 -13.44 17.61
CA THR A 133 3.40 -13.45 17.18
C THR A 133 2.92 -12.02 17.03
N TYR A 134 2.54 -11.64 15.82
CA TYR A 134 1.81 -10.39 15.53
C TYR A 134 0.31 -10.66 15.53
N VAL A 135 -0.47 -9.77 16.15
CA VAL A 135 -1.94 -9.92 16.28
C VAL A 135 -2.64 -8.68 15.74
N GLY A 136 -3.65 -8.89 14.91
CA GLY A 136 -4.50 -7.82 14.38
C GLY A 136 -5.98 -8.21 14.42
N ASP A 137 -6.83 -7.20 14.28
CA ASP A 137 -8.29 -7.32 14.16
C ASP A 137 -8.87 -6.42 13.08
N LYS A 138 -8.01 -5.93 12.18
CA LYS A 138 -8.37 -5.03 11.08
C LYS A 138 -8.79 -5.80 9.82
N ALA A 139 -9.55 -6.88 10.00
CA ALA A 139 -10.09 -7.68 8.92
C ALA A 139 -11.47 -8.23 9.26
N GLU A 140 -12.29 -8.39 8.23
CA GLU A 140 -13.58 -9.05 8.30
C GLU A 140 -13.63 -10.20 7.28
N PHE A 141 -14.09 -11.37 7.68
CA PHE A 141 -14.24 -12.53 6.81
C PHE A 141 -15.72 -12.71 6.44
N GLN A 142 -15.98 -12.97 5.17
CA GLN A 142 -17.33 -13.21 4.68
C GLN A 142 -17.77 -14.65 5.01
N ASN A 143 -19.00 -14.80 5.52
CA ASN A 143 -19.62 -16.11 5.73
C ASN A 143 -20.45 -16.57 4.51
N GLY A 144 -21.03 -17.76 4.57
CA GLY A 144 -21.81 -18.34 3.46
C GLY A 144 -23.09 -17.58 3.08
N PHE A 145 -23.52 -16.61 3.90
CA PHE A 145 -24.67 -15.73 3.63
C PHE A 145 -24.26 -14.37 3.08
N GLY A 146 -22.97 -14.16 2.83
CA GLY A 146 -22.44 -12.90 2.31
C GLY A 146 -22.18 -11.82 3.37
N ALA A 147 -22.40 -12.11 4.65
CA ALA A 147 -22.16 -11.17 5.74
C ALA A 147 -20.70 -11.18 6.18
N TYR A 148 -20.12 -10.00 6.39
CA TYR A 148 -18.77 -9.80 6.89
C TYR A 148 -18.77 -9.78 8.43
N THR A 149 -17.92 -10.61 9.03
CA THR A 149 -17.77 -10.73 10.49
C THR A 149 -16.35 -10.38 10.89
N PRO A 150 -16.14 -9.55 11.93
CA PRO A 150 -14.80 -9.18 12.37
C PRO A 150 -14.04 -10.40 12.89
N VAL A 151 -12.76 -10.46 12.57
CA VAL A 151 -11.87 -11.54 13.01
C VAL A 151 -10.63 -10.99 13.71
N ILE A 152 -10.14 -11.77 14.66
CA ILE A 152 -8.80 -11.64 15.23
C ILE A 152 -7.91 -12.63 14.50
N TYR A 153 -6.82 -12.13 13.95
CA TYR A 153 -5.84 -12.95 13.26
C TYR A 153 -4.47 -12.80 13.93
N GLU A 154 -3.68 -13.86 13.84
CA GLU A 154 -2.33 -13.95 14.38
C GLU A 154 -1.39 -14.49 13.31
N CYS A 155 -0.15 -14.01 13.31
CA CYS A 155 0.91 -14.49 12.46
C CYS A 155 2.20 -14.64 13.27
N ASP A 156 2.77 -15.83 13.27
CA ASP A 156 4.08 -16.10 13.85
C ASP A 156 5.16 -15.87 12.79
N LEU A 157 6.00 -14.86 13.00
CA LEU A 157 7.06 -14.48 12.08
C LEU A 157 8.41 -14.86 12.68
N GLY A 158 9.27 -15.45 11.87
CA GLY A 158 10.65 -15.77 12.23
C GLY A 158 11.50 -14.52 12.45
N GLN A 159 12.69 -14.72 13.05
CA GLN A 159 13.63 -13.65 13.39
C GLN A 159 14.09 -12.82 12.17
N ASP A 160 13.98 -13.37 10.96
CA ASP A 160 14.30 -12.70 9.70
C ASP A 160 13.25 -11.67 9.25
N ASN A 161 12.13 -11.55 9.99
CA ASN A 161 10.97 -10.73 9.65
C ASN A 161 10.37 -11.03 8.26
N LYS A 162 10.51 -12.27 7.78
CA LYS A 162 10.03 -12.70 6.46
C LYS A 162 9.40 -14.08 6.47
N THR A 163 9.99 -15.01 7.22
CA THR A 163 9.54 -16.38 7.27
C THR A 163 8.28 -16.47 8.11
N VAL A 164 7.13 -16.71 7.47
CA VAL A 164 5.86 -17.00 8.14
C VAL A 164 5.88 -18.45 8.61
N LEU A 165 5.74 -18.65 9.92
CA LEU A 165 5.80 -19.98 10.54
C LEU A 165 4.41 -20.56 10.81
N ASP A 166 3.46 -19.72 11.22
CA ASP A 166 2.07 -20.11 11.43
C ASP A 166 1.13 -18.91 11.31
N VAL A 167 -0.11 -19.16 10.88
CA VAL A 167 -1.19 -18.16 10.84
C VAL A 167 -2.47 -18.73 11.43
N ARG A 168 -3.18 -17.91 12.21
CA ARG A 168 -4.38 -18.32 12.94
C ARG A 168 -5.44 -17.25 12.81
N VAL A 169 -6.70 -17.64 12.64
CA VAL A 169 -7.84 -16.71 12.57
C VAL A 169 -8.98 -17.22 13.45
N ARG A 170 -9.61 -16.32 14.21
CA ARG A 170 -10.82 -16.60 14.99
C ARG A 170 -11.76 -15.41 14.94
N GLU A 171 -13.05 -15.64 15.02
CA GLU A 171 -14.04 -14.56 15.11
C GLU A 171 -13.84 -13.73 16.39
N GLY A 172 -14.04 -12.41 16.27
CA GLY A 172 -13.97 -11.49 17.40
C GLY A 172 -13.27 -10.16 17.09
N ARG A 173 -13.05 -9.36 18.14
CA ARG A 173 -12.30 -8.10 18.11
C ARG A 173 -11.36 -8.02 19.30
N LEU A 174 -10.23 -7.33 19.16
CA LEU A 174 -9.34 -7.13 20.31
C LEU A 174 -10.07 -6.25 21.33
N SER A 175 -10.02 -6.64 22.61
CA SER A 175 -10.40 -5.75 23.69
C SER A 175 -9.47 -4.53 23.70
N LYS A 176 -10.04 -3.36 23.94
CA LYS A 176 -9.28 -2.12 24.17
C LYS A 176 -8.42 -2.22 25.43
#